data_AF-A0A0N1IEW6-F1
#
_entry.id   AF-A0A0N1IEW6-F1
#
_cell.length_a   1.000
_cell.length_b   1.000
_cell.length_c   1.000
_cell.angle_alpha   90.00
_cell.angle_beta   90.00
_cell.angle_gamma   90.00
#
_symmetry.space_group_name_H-M   'P 1'
#
loop_
_entity.id
_entity.type
_entity.pdbx_description
1 polymer ?
#
loop_
_entity_poly.entity_id
_entity_poly.type
_entity_poly.pdbx_seq_one_letter_code
_entity_poly.pdbx_strand_id
1 'polypeptide(L)'
;MTYLQQVFDETLRKYPIVDPLQRNAQTDCIIPGTNVTIKKGQTVLVNVLGIHYDPKYYPNPEKFDPERFSPENEKDRHSCAYLPFGTGPRNCIGK
;
A
#
# COMPACT_ATOMS: atom_id res chain seq x y z
N MET A 1 20.03 11.11 5.27
CA MET A 1 20.13 11.43 3.83
C MET A 1 18.71 11.41 3.23
N THR A 2 18.01 12.54 3.24
CA THR A 2 16.55 12.59 2.92
C THR A 2 16.24 12.10 1.50
N TYR A 3 16.95 12.61 0.50
CA TYR A 3 16.69 12.23 -0.89
C TYR A 3 17.01 10.76 -1.19
N LEU A 4 18.01 10.18 -0.51
CA LEU A 4 18.30 8.75 -0.65
C LEU A 4 17.15 7.88 -0.14
N GLN A 5 16.53 8.28 0.98
CA GLN A 5 15.35 7.59 1.52
C GLN A 5 14.17 7.68 0.55
N GLN A 6 13.94 8.85 -0.04
CA GLN A 6 12.92 9.05 -1.07
C GLN A 6 13.12 8.15 -2.29
N VAL A 7 14.35 8.02 -2.78
CA VAL A 7 14.71 7.11 -3.87
C VAL A 7 14.44 5.66 -3.48
N PHE A 8 14.78 5.26 -2.25
CA PHE A 8 14.51 3.93 -1.73
C PHE A 8 13.01 3.64 -1.67
N ASP A 9 12.21 4.57 -1.14
CA ASP A 9 10.76 4.41 -1.01
C ASP A 9 10.05 4.39 -2.36
N GLU A 10 10.45 5.25 -3.31
CA GLU A 10 9.91 5.23 -4.68
C GLU A 10 10.28 3.95 -5.44
N THR A 11 11.46 3.37 -5.15
CA THR A 11 11.84 2.06 -5.68
C THR A 11 10.90 0.97 -5.19
N LEU A 12 10.62 0.93 -3.88
CA LEU A 12 9.72 -0.06 -3.29
C LEU A 12 8.25 0.16 -3.70
N ARG A 13 7.85 1.39 -4.01
CA ARG A 13 6.53 1.66 -4.60
C ARG A 13 6.41 1.08 -6.01
N LYS A 14 7.36 1.37 -6.91
CA LYS A 14 7.29 0.89 -8.30
C LYS A 14 7.52 -0.62 -8.41
N TYR A 15 8.35 -1.17 -7.53
CA TYR A 15 8.79 -2.56 -7.56
C TYR A 15 8.63 -3.20 -6.18
N PRO A 16 7.39 -3.41 -5.72
CA PRO A 16 7.14 -4.02 -4.42
C PRO A 16 7.70 -5.44 -4.41
N ILE A 17 8.44 -5.77 -3.36
CA ILE A 17 9.03 -7.11 -3.18
C ILE A 17 7.95 -8.16 -2.89
N VAL A 18 6.87 -7.74 -2.22
CA VAL A 18 5.75 -8.61 -1.85
C VAL A 18 4.44 -8.03 -2.40
N ASP A 19 3.84 -8.78 -3.31
CA ASP A 19 2.47 -8.59 -3.80
C ASP A 19 1.91 -9.97 -4.22
N PRO A 20 0.69 -10.36 -3.81
CA PRO A 20 -0.26 -9.66 -2.96
C PRO A 20 -0.02 -9.86 -1.45
N LEU A 21 -0.58 -8.95 -0.63
CA LEU A 21 -0.69 -9.16 0.81
C LEU A 21 -1.96 -9.93 1.15
N GLN A 22 -1.87 -10.93 2.03
CA GLN A 22 -3.02 -11.73 2.44
C GLN A 22 -3.61 -11.24 3.76
N ARG A 23 -4.94 -11.24 3.88
CA ARG A 23 -5.68 -10.96 5.12
C ARG A 23 -6.79 -11.99 5.29
N ASN A 24 -7.01 -12.46 6.52
CA ASN A 24 -8.10 -13.39 6.84
C ASN A 24 -9.15 -12.68 7.70
N ALA A 25 -10.40 -12.70 7.26
CA ALA A 25 -11.50 -12.10 8.00
C ALA A 25 -11.74 -12.87 9.32
N GLN A 26 -11.67 -12.18 10.45
CA GLN A 26 -11.93 -12.77 11.77
C GLN A 26 -13.43 -12.83 12.10
N THR A 27 -14.22 -11.99 11.43
CA THR A 27 -15.68 -11.90 11.52
C THR A 27 -16.22 -11.66 10.12
N ASP A 28 -17.51 -11.90 9.92
CA ASP A 28 -18.20 -11.41 8.73
C ASP A 28 -18.07 -9.89 8.68
N CYS A 29 -17.69 -9.34 7.53
CA CYS A 29 -17.59 -7.90 7.33
C CYS A 29 -18.06 -7.49 5.94
N ILE A 30 -18.66 -6.30 5.84
CA ILE A 30 -19.08 -5.70 4.58
C ILE A 30 -18.00 -4.73 4.13
N ILE A 31 -17.56 -4.82 2.87
CA ILE A 31 -16.61 -3.86 2.33
C ILE A 31 -17.32 -2.50 2.22
N PRO A 32 -16.81 -1.44 2.88
CA PRO A 32 -17.46 -0.13 2.87
C PRO A 32 -17.73 0.37 1.44
N GLY A 33 -18.93 0.90 1.21
CA GLY A 33 -19.35 1.40 -0.11
C GLY A 33 -19.76 0.32 -1.12
N THR A 34 -19.86 -0.94 -0.69
CA THR A 34 -20.31 -2.05 -1.55
C THR A 34 -21.32 -2.95 -0.83
N ASN A 35 -21.96 -3.85 -1.57
CA ASN A 35 -22.78 -4.93 -1.01
C ASN A 35 -22.00 -6.25 -0.86
N VAL A 36 -20.67 -6.20 -0.97
CA VAL A 36 -19.81 -7.39 -0.89
C VAL A 36 -19.57 -7.75 0.57
N THR A 37 -20.03 -8.94 0.96
CA THR A 37 -19.74 -9.51 2.29
C THR A 37 -18.57 -10.47 2.21
N ILE A 38 -17.55 -10.23 3.02
CA ILE A 38 -16.46 -11.17 3.27
C ILE A 38 -16.86 -12.02 4.48
N LYS A 39 -16.86 -13.34 4.33
CA LYS A 39 -17.23 -14.26 5.41
C LYS A 39 -16.06 -14.52 6.35
N LYS A 40 -16.35 -14.77 7.63
CA LYS A 40 -15.35 -15.22 8.61
C LYS A 40 -14.56 -16.40 8.05
N GLY A 41 -13.23 -16.33 8.17
CA GLY A 41 -12.29 -17.33 7.67
C GLY A 41 -11.90 -17.16 6.20
N GLN A 42 -12.59 -16.30 5.44
CA GLN A 42 -12.24 -16.04 4.05
C GLN A 42 -10.94 -15.24 3.94
N THR A 43 -10.06 -15.68 3.04
CA THR A 43 -8.83 -14.97 2.66
C THR A 43 -9.13 -13.90 1.62
N VAL A 44 -8.62 -12.71 1.85
CA VAL A 44 -8.64 -11.57 0.94
C VAL A 44 -7.21 -11.27 0.51
N LEU A 45 -7.02 -11.08 -0.79
CA LEU A 45 -5.75 -10.66 -1.38
C LEU A 45 -5.81 -9.15 -1.63
N VAL A 46 -4.92 -8.41 -0.97
CA VAL A 46 -4.73 -6.98 -1.19
C VAL A 46 -3.66 -6.82 -2.26
N ASN A 47 -4.07 -6.30 -3.42
CA ASN A 47 -3.20 -6.01 -4.55
C ASN A 47 -2.43 -4.71 -4.26
N VAL A 48 -1.24 -4.84 -3.69
CA VAL A 48 -0.33 -3.75 -3.35
C VAL A 48 0.18 -3.07 -4.62
N LEU A 49 0.53 -3.85 -5.65
CA LEU A 49 1.01 -3.30 -6.92
C LEU A 49 -0.05 -2.40 -7.56
N GLY A 50 -1.30 -2.85 -7.59
CA GLY A 50 -2.43 -2.06 -8.08
C GLY A 50 -2.63 -0.76 -7.31
N ILE A 51 -2.54 -0.79 -5.98
CA ILE A 51 -2.61 0.43 -5.14
C ILE A 51 -1.43 1.37 -5.45
N HIS A 52 -0.23 0.83 -5.59
CA HIS A 52 0.99 1.59 -5.85
C HIS A 52 0.99 2.24 -7.23
N TYR A 53 0.24 1.70 -8.18
CA TYR A 53 0.05 2.28 -9.52
C TYR A 53 -1.29 3.00 -9.70
N ASP A 54 -2.09 3.17 -8.65
CA ASP A 54 -3.35 3.89 -8.74
C ASP A 54 -3.09 5.41 -8.86
N PRO A 55 -3.49 6.05 -9.99
CA PRO A 55 -3.28 7.48 -10.22
C PRO A 55 -4.01 8.36 -9.21
N LYS A 56 -5.00 7.83 -8.48
CA LYS A 56 -5.65 8.52 -7.36
C LYS A 56 -4.66 8.88 -6.25
N TYR A 57 -3.68 8.02 -5.99
CA TYR A 57 -2.67 8.24 -4.96
C TYR A 57 -1.32 8.67 -5.54
N TYR A 58 -1.02 8.26 -6.78
CA TYR A 58 0.26 8.49 -7.44
C TYR A 58 0.07 9.06 -8.85
N PRO A 59 -0.08 10.38 -9.03
CA PRO A 59 -0.26 10.99 -10.34
C PRO A 59 0.89 10.63 -11.30
N ASN A 60 0.59 10.18 -12.52
CA ASN A 60 1.56 9.61 -13.47
C ASN A 60 2.37 8.44 -12.85
N PRO A 61 1.70 7.35 -12.41
CA PRO A 61 2.29 6.31 -11.57
C PRO A 61 3.47 5.56 -12.21
N GLU A 62 3.55 5.59 -13.53
CA GLU A 62 4.66 5.02 -14.30
C GLU A 62 5.97 5.80 -14.14
N LYS A 63 5.91 7.11 -13.91
CA LYS A 63 7.08 7.95 -13.70
C LYS A 63 7.70 7.63 -12.34
N PHE A 64 9.00 7.30 -12.36
CA PHE A 64 9.83 7.24 -11.14
C PHE A 64 10.08 8.67 -10.65
N ASP A 65 9.52 9.01 -9.49
CA ASP A 65 9.58 10.35 -8.92
C ASP A 65 9.78 10.31 -7.39
N PRO A 66 11.03 10.42 -6.90
CA PRO A 66 11.35 10.42 -5.47
C PRO A 66 10.62 11.50 -4.67
N GLU A 67 10.30 12.65 -5.29
CA GLU A 67 9.62 13.77 -4.62
C GLU A 67 8.21 13.42 -4.14
N ARG A 68 7.63 12.29 -4.60
CA ARG A 68 6.42 11.73 -4.00
C ARG A 68 6.60 11.48 -2.51
N PHE A 69 7.79 11.11 -2.06
CA PHE A 69 8.11 10.83 -0.66
C PHE A 69 8.69 12.06 0.06
N SER A 70 8.40 13.27 -0.44
CA SER A 70 8.60 14.51 0.33
C SER A 70 7.56 14.62 1.45
N PRO A 71 7.92 15.24 2.60
CA PRO A 71 6.98 15.47 3.69
C PRO A 71 5.67 16.13 3.25
N GLU A 72 5.75 17.05 2.30
CA GLU A 72 4.62 17.79 1.75
C GLU A 72 3.67 16.89 0.95
N ASN A 73 4.20 15.90 0.22
CA ASN A 73 3.41 14.99 -0.62
C ASN A 73 2.95 13.72 0.11
N GLU A 74 3.62 13.34 1.20
CA GLU A 74 3.23 12.18 2.02
C GLU A 74 2.09 12.50 2.97
N LYS A 75 2.05 13.72 3.53
CA LYS A 75 1.11 14.07 4.60
C LYS A 75 -0.37 13.83 4.24
N ASP A 76 -0.73 14.01 2.97
CA ASP A 76 -2.10 13.90 2.49
C ASP A 76 -2.40 12.51 1.89
N ARG A 77 -1.38 11.64 1.80
CA ARG A 77 -1.54 10.28 1.26
C ARG A 77 -2.21 9.38 2.29
N HIS A 78 -3.20 8.61 1.84
CA HIS A 78 -3.82 7.60 2.67
C HIS A 78 -2.77 6.63 3.23
N SER A 79 -2.82 6.33 4.52
CA SER A 79 -1.80 5.51 5.22
C SER A 79 -1.63 4.10 4.62
N CYS A 80 -2.69 3.54 4.04
CA CYS A 80 -2.66 2.25 3.34
C CYS A 80 -2.37 2.35 1.81
N ALA A 81 -2.00 3.53 1.29
CA ALA A 81 -1.62 3.67 -0.13
C ALA A 81 -0.14 3.36 -0.39
N TYR A 82 0.69 3.29 0.65
CA TYR A 82 2.08 2.82 0.59
C TYR A 82 2.27 1.66 1.57
N LEU A 83 2.50 0.46 1.04
CA LEU A 83 2.47 -0.80 1.80
C LEU A 83 3.67 -1.74 1.49
N PRO A 84 4.89 -1.21 1.30
CA PRO A 84 6.04 -2.04 0.91
C PRO A 84 6.41 -3.12 1.94
N PHE A 85 6.04 -2.88 3.19
CA PHE A 85 6.34 -3.73 4.34
C PHE A 85 5.06 -4.20 5.07
N GLY A 86 3.91 -4.08 4.40
CA GLY A 86 2.61 -4.34 4.99
C GLY A 86 2.20 -3.34 6.08
N THR A 87 1.13 -3.66 6.79
CA THR A 87 0.54 -2.84 7.85
C THR A 87 -0.13 -3.72 8.90
N GLY A 88 -0.33 -3.18 10.11
CA GLY A 88 -0.92 -3.87 11.26
C GLY A 88 0.09 -4.69 12.07
N PRO A 89 -0.37 -5.53 13.00
CA PRO A 89 0.48 -6.25 13.98
C PRO A 89 1.37 -7.35 13.38
N ARG A 90 1.25 -7.60 12.07
CA ARG A 90 2.01 -8.60 11.30
C ARG A 90 2.72 -7.95 10.10
N ASN A 91 3.10 -6.68 10.22
CA ASN A 91 3.96 -6.01 9.25
C ASN A 91 5.40 -6.58 9.32
N CYS A 92 6.24 -6.22 8.35
CA CYS A 92 7.64 -6.65 8.33
C CYS A 92 8.37 -6.13 9.58
N ILE A 93 9.01 -7.03 10.32
CA ILE A 93 9.79 -6.69 11.52
C ILE A 93 11.17 -6.08 11.18
N GLY A 94 11.60 -6.16 9.92
CA GLY A 94 12.89 -5.65 9.45
C GLY A 94 12.81 -4.32 8.68
N LYS A 95 11.70 -3.60 8.79
CA LYS A 95 11.56 -2.24 8.25
C LYS A 95 12.45 -1.27 9.01
#